data_AF-F0Z576-F1
#
_entry.id   AF-F0Z576-F1
#
_cell.length_a   1.000
_cell.length_b   1.000
_cell.length_c   1.000
_cell.angle_alpha   90.00
_cell.angle_beta   90.00
_cell.angle_gamma   90.00
#
_symmetry.space_group_name_H-M   'P 1'
#
loop_
_entity.id
_entity.type
_entity.pdbx_description
1 polymer ?
#
loop_
_entity_poly.entity_id
_entity_poly.type
_entity_poly.pdbx_seq_one_letter_code
_entity_poly.pdbx_strand_id
1 'polypeptide(L)'
;MRMYLIITAVIVLLLLLCALFWLRRKRCLKKVRGMSCTKKCSLLNELAEPFGFTYQFVQDIFTTRTDAWQKETGYGEFYDQAALSMNMVFEREPVYFNYRGKTWLIEFWKGQYGINTGAEAGIYHADTVVPPALRRQTIFPAAEPEEMFPVSLRLIGPECPFFNLSQIHWRPGGFVMGTCIQPEDLILEATLTFPEESMCRAFTRSLIALGYKNSEILVYGTTAQFFLTTPKVPGIPWDTWVESYILWKSRLSCRLYLWVTRPFYSTADRLLFLYYLSPFLFRKTLCIRRIGKRTRRRP
;
A
#
# COMPACT_ATOMS: atom_id res chain seq x y z
N MET A 1 -18.07 -53.16 -8.83
CA MET A 1 -17.30 -53.39 -7.59
C MET A 1 -16.04 -52.53 -7.50
N ARG A 2 -15.12 -52.54 -8.50
CA ARG A 2 -13.91 -51.69 -8.49
C ARG A 2 -14.17 -50.18 -8.39
N MET A 3 -15.17 -49.66 -9.11
CA MET A 3 -15.55 -48.24 -9.06
C MET A 3 -16.02 -47.79 -7.67
N TYR A 4 -16.80 -48.62 -6.97
CA TYR A 4 -17.26 -48.32 -5.60
C TYR A 4 -16.09 -48.31 -4.61
N LEU A 5 -15.14 -49.24 -4.73
CA LEU A 5 -13.93 -49.25 -3.89
C LEU A 5 -13.06 -48.00 -4.09
N ILE A 6 -12.92 -47.52 -5.34
CA ILE A 6 -12.18 -46.28 -5.64
C ILE A 6 -12.90 -45.08 -5.02
N ILE A 7 -14.22 -44.96 -5.20
CA ILE A 7 -15.02 -43.87 -4.62
C ILE A 7 -14.90 -43.88 -3.09
N THR A 8 -15.04 -45.04 -2.45
CA THR A 8 -14.88 -45.17 -0.99
C THR A 8 -13.48 -44.78 -0.54
N ALA A 9 -12.43 -45.22 -1.25
CA ALA A 9 -11.05 -44.84 -0.93
C ALA A 9 -10.82 -43.32 -1.04
N VAL A 10 -11.38 -42.68 -2.08
CA VAL A 10 -11.31 -41.21 -2.25
C VAL A 10 -12.05 -40.51 -1.11
N ILE A 11 -13.24 -40.96 -0.72
CA ILE A 11 -14.01 -40.38 0.38
C ILE A 11 -13.23 -40.50 1.70
N VAL A 12 -12.68 -41.68 2.01
CA VAL A 12 -11.86 -41.89 3.21
C VAL A 12 -10.63 -40.98 3.20
N LEU A 13 -9.93 -40.87 2.07
CA LEU A 13 -8.80 -39.96 1.92
C LEU A 13 -9.21 -38.50 2.17
N LEU A 14 -10.33 -38.04 1.61
CA LEU A 14 -10.84 -36.69 1.82
C LEU A 14 -11.18 -36.43 3.29
N LEU A 15 -11.82 -37.39 3.97
CA LEU A 15 -12.12 -37.29 5.41
C LEU A 15 -10.84 -37.21 6.26
N LEU A 16 -9.82 -38.00 5.93
CA LEU A 16 -8.50 -37.95 6.58
C LEU A 16 -7.85 -36.58 6.38
N LEU A 17 -7.85 -36.05 5.15
CA LEU A 17 -7.31 -34.72 4.85
C LEU A 17 -8.06 -33.61 5.60
N CYS A 18 -9.39 -33.68 5.69
CA CYS A 18 -10.22 -32.76 6.46
C CYS A 18 -9.89 -32.82 7.96
N ALA A 19 -9.73 -34.01 8.53
CA ALA A 19 -9.36 -34.19 9.93
C ALA A 19 -7.96 -33.62 10.23
N LEU A 20 -6.98 -33.92 9.38
CA LEU A 20 -5.62 -33.38 9.49
C LEU A 20 -5.61 -31.84 9.38
N PHE A 21 -6.37 -31.28 8.43
CA PHE A 21 -6.52 -29.85 8.28
C PHE A 21 -7.14 -29.21 9.52
N TRP A 22 -8.19 -29.80 10.09
CA TRP A 22 -8.84 -29.31 11.30
C TRP A 22 -7.91 -29.34 12.52
N LEU A 23 -7.14 -30.42 12.68
CA LEU A 23 -6.12 -30.52 13.73
C LEU A 23 -5.02 -29.46 13.56
N ARG A 24 -4.52 -29.28 12.33
CA ARG A 24 -3.55 -28.22 12.00
C ARG A 24 -4.12 -26.84 12.34
N ARG A 25 -5.35 -26.57 11.94
CA ARG A 25 -6.05 -25.31 12.22
C ARG A 25 -6.15 -25.04 13.71
N LYS A 26 -6.57 -26.03 14.52
CA LYS A 26 -6.62 -25.91 15.99
C LYS A 26 -5.26 -25.64 16.61
N ARG A 27 -4.20 -26.33 16.15
CA ARG A 27 -2.82 -26.10 16.63
C ARG A 27 -2.34 -24.68 16.32
N CYS A 28 -2.56 -24.19 15.09
CA CYS A 28 -2.19 -22.83 14.68
C CYS A 28 -2.92 -21.77 15.52
N LEU A 29 -4.22 -21.98 15.77
CA LEU A 29 -5.03 -21.09 16.58
C LEU A 29 -4.53 -21.02 18.03
N LYS A 30 -4.23 -22.17 18.66
CA LYS A 30 -3.65 -22.21 20.01
C LYS A 30 -2.28 -21.52 20.04
N LYS A 31 -1.46 -21.73 19.01
CA LYS A 31 -0.12 -21.11 18.90
C LYS A 31 -0.20 -19.59 18.88
N VAL A 32 -1.02 -19.00 18.01
CA VAL A 32 -1.14 -17.54 17.88
C VAL A 32 -1.74 -16.91 19.14
N ARG A 33 -2.75 -17.55 19.75
CA ARG A 33 -3.34 -17.08 21.02
C ARG A 33 -2.34 -17.06 22.18
N GLY A 34 -1.39 -18.00 22.20
CA GLY A 34 -0.35 -18.08 23.21
C GLY A 34 0.84 -17.13 23.02
N MET A 35 0.87 -16.34 21.94
CA MET A 35 1.96 -15.37 21.70
C MET A 35 1.67 -14.02 22.38
N SER A 36 2.70 -13.38 22.93
CA SER A 36 2.62 -11.99 23.39
C SER A 36 2.49 -11.02 22.21
N CYS A 37 1.93 -9.83 22.45
CA CYS A 37 1.84 -8.78 21.43
C CYS A 37 3.20 -8.40 20.85
N THR A 38 4.23 -8.30 21.71
CA THR A 38 5.61 -7.98 21.30
C THR A 38 6.18 -9.04 20.35
N LYS A 39 5.99 -10.32 20.67
CA LYS A 39 6.45 -11.43 19.82
C LYS A 39 5.69 -11.49 18.50
N LYS A 40 4.40 -11.16 18.50
CA LYS A 40 3.59 -11.08 17.27
C LYS A 40 4.09 -9.97 16.35
N CYS A 41 4.27 -8.77 16.90
CA CYS A 41 4.75 -7.61 16.15
C CYS A 41 6.17 -7.84 15.59
N SER A 42 7.10 -8.33 16.42
CA SER A 42 8.48 -8.63 15.98
C SER A 42 8.51 -9.66 14.85
N LEU A 43 7.79 -10.78 15.00
CA LEU A 43 7.77 -11.83 13.97
C LEU A 43 7.09 -11.33 12.69
N LEU A 44 6.02 -10.55 12.80
CA LEU A 44 5.34 -10.03 11.61
C LEU A 44 6.22 -9.03 10.85
N ASN A 45 6.99 -8.20 11.57
CA ASN A 45 7.95 -7.27 10.97
C ASN A 45 9.08 -8.01 10.25
N GLU A 46 9.64 -9.06 10.86
CA GLU A 46 10.63 -9.93 10.22
C GLU A 46 10.08 -10.56 8.92
N LEU A 47 8.84 -11.04 8.95
CA LEU A 47 8.20 -11.65 7.78
C LEU A 47 7.84 -10.62 6.69
N ALA A 48 7.59 -9.36 7.06
CA ALA A 48 7.19 -8.29 6.16
C ALA A 48 8.38 -7.53 5.55
N GLU A 49 9.54 -7.54 6.20
CA GLU A 49 10.75 -6.86 5.76
C GLU A 49 11.16 -7.16 4.31
N PRO A 50 11.15 -8.42 3.83
CA PRO A 50 11.49 -8.71 2.42
C PRO A 50 10.56 -8.07 1.39
N PHE A 51 9.38 -7.59 1.82
CA PHE A 51 8.40 -6.91 0.97
C PHE A 51 8.52 -5.37 1.05
N GLY A 52 9.39 -4.85 1.92
CA GLY A 52 9.58 -3.41 2.11
C GLY A 52 8.59 -2.78 3.09
N PHE A 53 7.99 -3.59 3.99
CA PHE A 53 6.98 -3.13 4.94
C PHE A 53 7.37 -3.39 6.39
N THR A 54 6.81 -2.58 7.29
CA THR A 54 6.84 -2.77 8.74
C THR A 54 5.43 -2.57 9.30
N TYR A 55 5.04 -3.41 10.25
CA TYR A 55 3.72 -3.40 10.86
C TYR A 55 3.73 -2.59 12.17
N GLN A 56 2.79 -1.65 12.27
CA GLN A 56 2.58 -0.80 13.44
C GLN A 56 1.39 -1.30 14.24
N PHE A 57 1.65 -1.90 15.41
CA PHE A 57 0.64 -2.54 16.24
C PHE A 57 -0.45 -1.58 16.76
N VAL A 58 -0.11 -0.34 17.11
CA VAL A 58 -1.05 0.62 17.73
C VAL A 58 -2.20 1.00 16.81
N GLN A 59 -1.89 1.24 15.52
CA GLN A 59 -2.89 1.59 14.51
C GLN A 59 -3.37 0.38 13.69
N ASP A 60 -2.81 -0.81 13.94
CA ASP A 60 -3.06 -2.05 13.18
C ASP A 60 -2.84 -1.93 11.65
N ILE A 61 -1.82 -1.18 11.23
CA ILE A 61 -1.51 -0.94 9.81
C ILE A 61 -0.12 -1.48 9.41
N PHE A 62 0.06 -1.72 8.12
CA PHE A 62 1.38 -1.80 7.51
C PHE A 62 1.82 -0.41 7.04
N THR A 63 3.12 -0.15 7.20
CA THR A 63 3.78 1.05 6.71
C THR A 63 4.99 0.68 5.87
N THR A 64 5.37 1.57 4.97
CA THR A 64 6.57 1.43 4.13
C THR A 64 7.85 1.56 4.95
N ARG A 65 8.94 0.97 4.46
CA ARG A 65 10.27 1.15 5.02
C ARG A 65 11.10 2.12 4.17
N THR A 66 11.98 2.86 4.84
CA THR A 66 12.89 3.80 4.18
C THR A 66 13.95 3.09 3.33
N ASP A 67 14.34 1.86 3.71
CA ASP A 67 15.27 0.98 3.02
C ASP A 67 14.58 -0.01 2.05
N ALA A 68 13.31 0.22 1.73
CA ALA A 68 12.57 -0.64 0.83
C ALA A 68 13.18 -0.63 -0.58
N TRP A 69 13.27 -1.81 -1.20
CA TRP A 69 13.90 -2.00 -2.53
C TRP A 69 13.30 -1.13 -3.63
N GLN A 70 12.04 -0.68 -3.47
CA GLN A 70 11.38 0.27 -4.38
C GLN A 70 12.14 1.60 -4.52
N LYS A 71 12.98 1.98 -3.54
CA LYS A 71 13.80 3.19 -3.61
C LYS A 71 14.77 3.17 -4.81
N GLU A 72 15.34 1.99 -5.12
CA GLU A 72 16.36 1.82 -6.18
C GLU A 72 15.81 2.03 -7.60
N THR A 73 14.48 1.96 -7.80
CA THR A 73 13.86 1.99 -9.12
C THR A 73 13.29 3.35 -9.52
N GLY A 74 13.27 4.31 -8.59
CA GLY A 74 12.55 5.57 -8.76
C GLY A 74 11.06 5.37 -9.05
N TYR A 75 10.42 6.42 -9.58
CA TYR A 75 9.00 6.41 -9.91
C TYR A 75 8.69 7.24 -11.17
N GLY A 76 7.66 6.84 -11.90
CA GLY A 76 7.14 7.52 -13.08
C GLY A 76 5.77 6.95 -13.45
N GLU A 77 5.04 7.64 -14.32
CA GLU A 77 3.63 7.34 -14.63
C GLU A 77 3.39 5.90 -15.14
N PHE A 78 4.43 5.25 -15.70
CA PHE A 78 4.36 3.84 -16.09
C PHE A 78 3.96 2.92 -14.91
N TYR A 79 4.38 3.22 -13.68
CA TYR A 79 3.99 2.43 -12.51
C TYR A 79 2.51 2.57 -12.19
N ASP A 80 1.95 3.78 -12.35
CA ASP A 80 0.51 3.96 -12.27
C ASP A 80 -0.16 3.13 -13.36
N GLN A 81 0.25 3.26 -14.63
CA GLN A 81 -0.35 2.48 -15.73
C GLN A 81 -0.37 0.96 -15.45
N ALA A 82 0.63 0.44 -14.74
CA ALA A 82 0.74 -0.96 -14.36
C ALA A 82 -0.08 -1.36 -13.12
N ALA A 83 -0.75 -0.44 -12.41
CA ALA A 83 -1.42 -0.67 -11.13
C ALA A 83 -2.49 -1.79 -11.20
N LEU A 84 -3.33 -1.80 -12.24
CA LEU A 84 -4.35 -2.84 -12.43
C LEU A 84 -3.73 -4.25 -12.53
N SER A 85 -2.57 -4.38 -13.19
CA SER A 85 -1.85 -5.66 -13.31
C SER A 85 -1.32 -6.19 -11.96
N MET A 86 -1.23 -5.29 -10.97
CA MET A 86 -0.81 -5.55 -9.60
C MET A 86 -2.01 -5.67 -8.63
N ASN A 87 -3.26 -5.64 -9.15
CA ASN A 87 -4.50 -5.61 -8.37
C ASN A 87 -4.61 -4.36 -7.48
N MET A 88 -4.13 -3.23 -7.97
CA MET A 88 -4.27 -1.94 -7.30
C MET A 88 -5.22 -1.06 -8.10
N VAL A 89 -6.18 -0.46 -7.42
CA VAL A 89 -7.13 0.51 -7.99
C VAL A 89 -7.14 1.69 -7.03
N PHE A 90 -6.59 2.81 -7.47
CA PHE A 90 -6.41 3.99 -6.64
C PHE A 90 -6.61 5.26 -7.45
N GLU A 91 -6.93 6.32 -6.74
CA GLU A 91 -6.84 7.68 -7.24
C GLU A 91 -5.44 8.22 -6.95
N ARG A 92 -4.89 8.98 -7.91
CA ARG A 92 -3.55 9.57 -7.82
C ARG A 92 -3.58 11.07 -8.05
N GLU A 93 -2.66 11.80 -7.42
CA GLU A 93 -2.47 13.24 -7.63
C GLU A 93 -0.96 13.55 -7.72
N PRO A 94 -0.38 13.58 -8.94
CA PRO A 94 1.02 13.96 -9.13
C PRO A 94 1.20 15.48 -9.11
N VAL A 95 2.01 15.98 -8.18
CA VAL A 95 2.33 17.40 -8.04
C VAL A 95 3.77 17.65 -8.46
N TYR A 96 3.94 18.19 -9.67
CA TYR A 96 5.25 18.59 -10.18
C TYR A 96 5.57 20.04 -9.85
N PHE A 97 6.76 20.33 -9.35
CA PHE A 97 7.23 21.69 -9.11
C PHE A 97 8.75 21.79 -9.28
N ASN A 98 9.24 22.99 -9.58
CA ASN A 98 10.67 23.24 -9.71
C ASN A 98 11.22 23.90 -8.44
N TYR A 99 12.34 23.40 -7.96
CA TYR A 99 13.01 23.94 -6.77
C TYR A 99 14.51 23.70 -6.85
N ARG A 100 15.32 24.74 -6.63
CA ARG A 100 16.80 24.70 -6.66
C ARG A 100 17.38 23.98 -7.89
N GLY A 101 16.84 24.28 -9.09
CA GLY A 101 17.32 23.69 -10.34
C GLY A 101 16.87 22.24 -10.60
N LYS A 102 16.10 21.65 -9.69
CA LYS A 102 15.53 20.30 -9.81
C LYS A 102 14.04 20.37 -10.15
N THR A 103 13.52 19.34 -10.83
CA THR A 103 12.07 19.09 -10.89
C THR A 103 11.70 18.03 -9.87
N TRP A 104 10.89 18.42 -8.90
CA TRP A 104 10.32 17.55 -7.89
C TRP A 104 8.98 17.00 -8.37
N LEU A 105 8.71 15.76 -8.00
CA LEU A 105 7.43 15.06 -8.10
C LEU A 105 7.07 14.59 -6.69
N ILE A 106 6.02 15.19 -6.13
CA ILE A 106 5.36 14.59 -4.97
C ILE A 106 4.04 14.02 -5.46
N GLU A 107 3.87 12.72 -5.33
CA GLU A 107 2.68 12.04 -5.82
C GLU A 107 1.94 11.35 -4.69
N PHE A 108 0.63 11.59 -4.64
CA PHE A 108 -0.26 11.05 -3.62
C PHE A 108 -1.13 9.96 -4.21
N TRP A 109 -1.36 8.90 -3.46
CA TRP A 109 -2.24 7.80 -3.85
C TRP A 109 -3.21 7.46 -2.73
N LYS A 110 -4.49 7.22 -3.05
CA LYS A 110 -5.50 6.67 -2.11
C LYS A 110 -6.34 5.62 -2.82
N GLY A 111 -6.56 4.47 -2.18
CA GLY A 111 -7.41 3.44 -2.78
C GLY A 111 -7.18 2.03 -2.28
N GLN A 112 -7.46 1.07 -3.16
CA GLN A 112 -7.41 -0.36 -2.90
C GLN A 112 -6.13 -0.98 -3.44
N TYR A 113 -5.39 -1.66 -2.56
CA TYR A 113 -4.13 -2.36 -2.81
C TYR A 113 -4.34 -3.85 -2.54
N GLY A 114 -4.96 -4.56 -3.48
CA GLY A 114 -5.34 -5.96 -3.29
C GLY A 114 -6.38 -6.11 -2.18
N ILE A 115 -6.05 -6.82 -1.09
CA ILE A 115 -6.95 -6.97 0.07
C ILE A 115 -6.83 -5.83 1.10
N ASN A 116 -6.09 -4.78 0.76
CA ASN A 116 -5.78 -3.68 1.65
C ASN A 116 -6.39 -2.38 1.14
N THR A 117 -6.87 -1.53 2.03
CA THR A 117 -7.19 -0.14 1.73
C THR A 117 -6.08 0.73 2.30
N GLY A 118 -5.57 1.69 1.53
CA GLY A 118 -4.42 2.46 1.96
C GLY A 118 -4.22 3.77 1.22
N ALA A 119 -3.19 4.48 1.65
CA ALA A 119 -2.72 5.68 1.01
C ALA A 119 -1.21 5.84 1.17
N GLU A 120 -0.61 6.51 0.20
CA GLU A 120 0.82 6.74 0.10
C GLU A 120 1.09 8.16 -0.40
N ALA A 121 2.26 8.70 -0.09
CA ALA A 121 2.79 9.89 -0.73
C ALA A 121 4.26 9.66 -1.05
N GLY A 122 4.66 9.73 -2.32
CA GLY A 122 6.04 9.51 -2.74
C GLY A 122 6.71 10.82 -3.11
N ILE A 123 7.96 11.00 -2.69
CA ILE A 123 8.78 12.18 -2.92
C ILE A 123 9.94 11.78 -3.82
N TYR A 124 9.96 12.36 -5.00
CA TYR A 124 10.93 12.08 -6.04
C TYR A 124 11.42 13.39 -6.65
N HIS A 125 12.60 13.37 -7.25
CA HIS A 125 13.10 14.51 -8.03
C HIS A 125 14.08 14.06 -9.10
N ALA A 126 14.24 14.92 -10.10
CA ALA A 126 15.31 14.84 -11.08
C ALA A 126 16.29 15.98 -10.80
N ASP A 127 17.59 15.72 -10.89
CA ASP A 127 18.63 16.73 -10.63
C ASP A 127 18.70 17.86 -11.68
N THR A 128 17.80 17.83 -12.67
CA THR A 128 17.63 18.88 -13.68
C THR A 128 16.17 19.29 -13.80
N VAL A 129 15.94 20.46 -14.39
CA VAL A 129 14.59 20.91 -14.71
C VAL A 129 14.05 20.13 -15.90
N VAL A 130 13.05 19.30 -15.65
CA VAL A 130 12.36 18.49 -16.66
C VAL A 130 11.21 19.30 -17.27
N PRO A 131 11.20 19.52 -18.60
CA PRO A 131 10.12 20.21 -19.30
C PRO A 131 8.76 19.50 -19.07
N PRO A 132 7.63 20.24 -18.92
CA PRO A 132 6.32 19.65 -18.65
C PRO A 132 5.92 18.49 -19.57
N ALA A 133 6.23 18.60 -20.87
CA ALA A 133 5.91 17.57 -21.86
C ALA A 133 6.62 16.23 -21.63
N LEU A 134 7.77 16.22 -20.93
CA LEU A 134 8.57 15.02 -20.69
C LEU A 134 8.34 14.40 -19.31
N ARG A 135 7.66 15.10 -18.40
CA ARG A 135 7.51 14.67 -17.01
C ARG A 135 6.87 13.28 -16.87
N ARG A 136 5.80 13.00 -17.62
CA ARG A 136 5.10 11.70 -17.58
C ARG A 136 5.95 10.53 -18.09
N GLN A 137 6.96 10.81 -18.90
CA GLN A 137 7.87 9.79 -19.47
C GLN A 137 9.16 9.65 -18.66
N THR A 138 9.39 10.55 -17.69
CA THR A 138 10.61 10.59 -16.90
C THR A 138 10.45 9.70 -15.67
N ILE A 139 11.48 8.91 -15.38
CA ILE A 139 11.61 8.22 -14.10
C ILE A 139 12.36 9.16 -13.16
N PHE A 140 11.70 9.56 -12.07
CA PHE A 140 12.24 10.40 -11.02
C PHE A 140 12.83 9.51 -9.91
N PRO A 141 14.13 9.61 -9.61
CA PRO A 141 14.73 9.01 -8.42
C PRO A 141 14.02 9.41 -7.12
N ALA A 142 13.96 8.48 -6.17
CA ALA A 142 13.44 8.74 -4.83
C ALA A 142 14.37 9.69 -4.06
N ALA A 143 13.80 10.54 -3.19
CA ALA A 143 14.59 11.43 -2.36
C ALA A 143 15.60 10.67 -1.49
N GLU A 144 16.82 11.19 -1.41
CA GLU A 144 17.87 10.66 -0.53
C GLU A 144 17.60 11.01 0.93
N PRO A 145 18.20 10.31 1.92
CA PRO A 145 17.91 10.51 3.35
C PRO A 145 17.99 11.96 3.81
N GLU A 146 18.92 12.74 3.25
CA GLU A 146 19.15 14.14 3.58
C GLU A 146 18.08 15.08 2.97
N GLU A 147 17.38 14.59 1.95
CA GLU A 147 16.30 15.30 1.24
C GLU A 147 14.91 14.85 1.69
N MET A 148 14.81 13.86 2.59
CA MET A 148 13.54 13.46 3.21
C MET A 148 13.10 14.50 4.24
N PHE A 149 11.80 14.77 4.28
CA PHE A 149 11.22 15.74 5.22
C PHE A 149 9.93 15.17 5.84
N PRO A 150 9.43 15.78 6.95
CA PRO A 150 8.24 15.28 7.62
C PRO A 150 7.00 15.32 6.72
N VAL A 151 6.34 14.18 6.61
CA VAL A 151 5.06 14.00 5.93
C VAL A 151 4.10 13.29 6.86
N SER A 152 2.90 13.82 6.97
CA SER A 152 1.78 13.21 7.66
C SER A 152 0.67 12.86 6.68
N LEU A 153 0.18 11.63 6.75
CA LEU A 153 -0.93 11.12 5.97
C LEU A 153 -2.02 10.62 6.91
N ARG A 154 -3.23 11.16 6.76
CA ARG A 154 -4.42 10.66 7.43
C ARG A 154 -5.43 10.20 6.38
N LEU A 155 -5.69 8.90 6.38
CA LEU A 155 -6.69 8.30 5.49
C LEU A 155 -8.02 8.20 6.22
N ILE A 156 -9.05 8.80 5.65
CA ILE A 156 -10.40 8.89 6.21
C ILE A 156 -11.33 8.04 5.34
N GLY A 157 -12.02 7.09 5.97
CA GLY A 157 -13.07 6.31 5.32
C GLY A 157 -14.47 6.88 5.62
N PRO A 158 -15.53 6.22 5.12
CA PRO A 158 -16.91 6.69 5.24
C PRO A 158 -17.40 6.86 6.68
N GLU A 159 -16.96 5.99 7.59
CA GLU A 159 -17.44 5.97 8.99
C GLU A 159 -16.44 6.62 9.95
N CYS A 160 -15.15 6.37 9.76
CA CYS A 160 -14.10 6.84 10.66
C CYS A 160 -12.72 6.92 9.95
N PRO A 161 -11.75 7.63 10.55
CA PRO A 161 -10.37 7.59 10.10
C PRO A 161 -9.77 6.19 10.21
N PHE A 162 -9.08 5.75 9.16
CA PHE A 162 -8.37 4.47 9.12
C PHE A 162 -7.02 4.53 9.82
N PHE A 163 -6.24 5.59 9.59
CA PHE A 163 -4.97 5.82 10.26
C PHE A 163 -4.55 7.28 10.19
N ASN A 164 -3.59 7.65 11.04
CA ASN A 164 -2.83 8.88 10.98
C ASN A 164 -1.33 8.55 11.13
N LEU A 165 -0.59 8.67 10.03
CA LEU A 165 0.83 8.33 9.94
C LEU A 165 1.64 9.62 9.82
N SER A 166 2.69 9.78 10.61
CA SER A 166 3.63 10.90 10.49
C SER A 166 5.07 10.40 10.53
N GLN A 167 5.85 10.68 9.49
CA GLN A 167 7.20 10.15 9.30
C GLN A 167 8.08 11.10 8.48
N ILE A 168 9.40 11.04 8.69
CA ILE A 168 10.40 11.57 7.75
C ILE A 168 10.72 10.42 6.79
N HIS A 169 10.23 10.47 5.56
CA HIS A 169 10.30 9.34 4.64
C HIS A 169 10.14 9.79 3.18
N TRP A 170 10.85 9.16 2.25
CA TRP A 170 10.69 9.38 0.81
C TRP A 170 9.38 8.84 0.20
N ARG A 171 8.68 7.95 0.90
CA ARG A 171 7.43 7.34 0.46
C ARG A 171 6.67 6.81 1.68
N PRO A 172 6.21 7.67 2.60
CA PRO A 172 5.30 7.24 3.66
C PRO A 172 4.05 6.60 3.06
N GLY A 173 3.64 5.48 3.62
CA GLY A 173 2.45 4.76 3.21
C GLY A 173 1.81 4.05 4.39
N GLY A 174 0.49 3.98 4.42
CA GLY A 174 -0.28 3.26 5.42
C GLY A 174 -1.31 2.35 4.75
N PHE A 175 -1.39 1.10 5.20
CA PHE A 175 -2.28 0.09 4.62
C PHE A 175 -3.01 -0.68 5.72
N VAL A 176 -4.35 -0.62 5.66
CA VAL A 176 -5.25 -1.39 6.52
C VAL A 176 -5.56 -2.71 5.83
N MET A 177 -5.24 -3.82 6.50
CA MET A 177 -5.40 -5.16 5.94
C MET A 177 -6.83 -5.69 6.09
N GLY A 178 -7.33 -6.36 5.06
CA GLY A 178 -8.66 -6.97 5.12
C GLY A 178 -9.80 -5.96 5.09
N THR A 179 -9.56 -4.83 4.44
CA THR A 179 -10.52 -3.75 4.21
C THR A 179 -10.67 -3.54 2.71
N CYS A 180 -11.90 -3.30 2.26
CA CYS A 180 -12.21 -3.06 0.85
C CYS A 180 -13.19 -1.91 0.72
N ILE A 181 -12.68 -0.76 0.27
CA ILE A 181 -13.43 0.50 0.10
C ILE A 181 -13.18 1.01 -1.32
N GLN A 182 -14.16 1.70 -1.90
CA GLN A 182 -13.96 2.33 -3.20
C GLN A 182 -13.01 3.53 -3.05
N PRO A 183 -12.09 3.77 -3.99
CA PRO A 183 -11.17 4.92 -3.88
C PRO A 183 -11.88 6.27 -3.70
N GLU A 184 -13.00 6.47 -4.39
CA GLU A 184 -13.84 7.69 -4.33
C GLU A 184 -14.45 7.95 -2.95
N ASP A 185 -14.65 6.90 -2.15
CA ASP A 185 -15.19 6.98 -0.79
C ASP A 185 -14.12 7.34 0.26
N LEU A 186 -12.85 7.46 -0.16
CA LEU A 186 -11.74 7.79 0.72
C LEU A 186 -11.40 9.27 0.63
N ILE A 187 -10.98 9.85 1.74
CA ILE A 187 -10.37 11.18 1.77
C ILE A 187 -8.96 11.01 2.32
N LEU A 188 -7.97 11.52 1.57
CA LEU A 188 -6.59 11.58 2.04
C LEU A 188 -6.27 13.02 2.47
N GLU A 189 -6.03 13.21 3.75
CA GLU A 189 -5.45 14.43 4.30
C GLU A 189 -3.93 14.28 4.30
N ALA A 190 -3.24 15.16 3.57
CA ALA A 190 -1.79 15.16 3.46
C ALA A 190 -1.22 16.47 4.02
N THR A 191 -0.24 16.36 4.92
CA THR A 191 0.50 17.49 5.49
C THR A 191 1.98 17.28 5.26
N LEU A 192 2.65 18.25 4.66
CA LEU A 192 4.07 18.20 4.32
C LEU A 192 4.77 19.40 4.95
N THR A 193 5.82 19.15 5.73
CA THR A 193 6.65 20.21 6.31
C THR A 193 7.95 20.28 5.54
N PHE A 194 8.06 21.27 4.66
CA PHE A 194 9.21 21.44 3.79
C PHE A 194 10.41 22.02 4.57
N PRO A 195 11.65 21.77 4.10
CA PRO A 195 12.84 22.34 4.72
C PRO A 195 12.90 23.87 4.61
N GLU A 196 12.30 24.44 3.55
CA GLU A 196 12.30 25.88 3.29
C GLU A 196 10.95 26.37 2.81
N GLU A 197 10.62 27.61 3.18
CA GLU A 197 9.37 28.27 2.77
C GLU A 197 9.28 28.44 1.24
N SER A 198 10.44 28.61 0.57
CA SER A 198 10.55 28.68 -0.88
C SER A 198 10.08 27.39 -1.57
N MET A 199 10.44 26.22 -1.02
CA MET A 199 9.98 24.91 -1.52
C MET A 199 8.49 24.71 -1.25
N CYS A 200 8.03 25.04 -0.05
CA CYS A 200 6.60 25.00 0.31
C CYS A 200 5.76 25.86 -0.66
N ARG A 201 6.19 27.10 -0.93
CA ARG A 201 5.51 27.99 -1.88
C ARG A 201 5.52 27.43 -3.31
N ALA A 202 6.61 26.79 -3.75
CA ALA A 202 6.67 26.15 -5.06
C ALA A 202 5.66 25.00 -5.17
N PHE A 203 5.57 24.16 -4.14
CA PHE A 203 4.58 23.08 -4.06
C PHE A 203 3.14 23.61 -4.05
N THR A 204 2.82 24.58 -3.19
CA THR A 204 1.48 25.18 -3.10
C THR A 204 1.06 25.84 -4.40
N ARG A 205 1.97 26.55 -5.09
CA ARG A 205 1.69 27.12 -6.42
C ARG A 205 1.33 26.05 -7.43
N SER A 206 2.01 24.91 -7.40
CA SER A 206 1.67 23.77 -8.26
C SER A 206 0.31 23.18 -7.92
N LEU A 207 -0.07 23.03 -6.65
CA LEU A 207 -1.43 22.61 -6.27
C LEU A 207 -2.50 23.57 -6.83
N ILE A 208 -2.28 24.88 -6.70
CA ILE A 208 -3.20 25.88 -7.25
C ILE A 208 -3.29 25.76 -8.77
N ALA A 209 -2.16 25.58 -9.46
CA ALA A 209 -2.12 25.40 -10.91
C ALA A 209 -2.83 24.11 -11.38
N LEU A 210 -2.89 23.07 -10.54
CA LEU A 210 -3.68 21.87 -10.79
C LEU A 210 -5.19 22.12 -10.65
N GLY A 211 -5.60 23.17 -9.94
CA GLY A 211 -7.01 23.56 -9.77
C GLY A 211 -7.52 23.46 -8.32
N TYR A 212 -6.64 23.25 -7.34
CA TYR A 212 -7.01 23.40 -5.93
C TYR A 212 -7.20 24.88 -5.58
N LYS A 213 -8.26 25.19 -4.83
CA LYS A 213 -8.52 26.54 -4.35
C LYS A 213 -7.63 26.86 -3.14
N ASN A 214 -7.34 28.14 -2.93
CA ASN A 214 -6.66 28.59 -1.72
C ASN A 214 -7.40 28.20 -0.43
N SER A 215 -8.73 28.04 -0.47
CA SER A 215 -9.52 27.56 0.66
C SER A 215 -9.37 26.05 0.95
N GLU A 216 -8.84 25.28 -0.01
CA GLU A 216 -8.60 23.84 0.11
C GLU A 216 -7.17 23.53 0.57
N ILE A 217 -6.32 24.55 0.69
CA ILE A 217 -4.91 24.43 1.05
C ILE A 217 -4.64 25.31 2.27
N LEU A 218 -4.22 24.70 3.37
CA LEU A 218 -3.73 25.43 4.54
C LEU A 218 -2.22 25.51 4.46
N VAL A 219 -1.66 26.72 4.61
CA VAL A 219 -0.21 26.94 4.65
C VAL A 219 0.15 27.71 5.91
N TYR A 220 1.14 27.21 6.66
CA TYR A 220 1.68 27.87 7.84
C TYR A 220 3.19 27.63 7.93
N GLY A 221 3.98 28.71 7.86
CA GLY A 221 5.43 28.61 7.81
C GLY A 221 5.90 27.79 6.60
N THR A 222 6.61 26.70 6.86
CA THR A 222 7.07 25.77 5.81
C THR A 222 6.15 24.57 5.60
N THR A 223 4.98 24.55 6.23
CA THR A 223 4.05 23.43 6.18
C THR A 223 2.87 23.73 5.26
N ALA A 224 2.56 22.79 4.37
CA ALA A 224 1.34 22.80 3.55
C ALA A 224 0.49 21.59 3.90
N GLN A 225 -0.82 21.80 4.01
CA GLN A 225 -1.82 20.77 4.24
C GLN A 225 -2.94 20.90 3.22
N PHE A 226 -3.39 19.80 2.65
CA PHE A 226 -4.53 19.77 1.75
C PHE A 226 -5.27 18.42 1.83
N PHE A 227 -6.47 18.39 1.26
CA PHE A 227 -7.30 17.20 1.18
C PHE A 227 -7.41 16.74 -0.27
N LEU A 228 -6.98 15.50 -0.52
CA LEU A 228 -7.29 14.78 -1.74
C LEU A 228 -8.62 14.06 -1.54
N THR A 229 -9.70 14.68 -2.00
CA THR A 229 -11.04 14.09 -2.11
C THR A 229 -11.25 13.52 -3.52
N THR A 230 -11.21 14.39 -4.51
CA THR A 230 -11.22 14.05 -5.94
C THR A 230 -9.96 14.60 -6.58
N PRO A 231 -9.18 13.77 -7.29
CA PRO A 231 -8.02 14.23 -8.04
C PRO A 231 -8.37 15.36 -9.02
N LYS A 232 -7.46 16.31 -9.19
CA LYS A 232 -7.56 17.33 -10.23
C LYS A 232 -6.85 16.89 -11.50
N VAL A 233 -5.84 16.04 -11.38
CA VAL A 233 -5.20 15.40 -12.54
C VAL A 233 -6.03 14.22 -13.00
N PRO A 234 -6.40 14.13 -14.30
CA PRO A 234 -7.09 12.96 -14.83
C PRO A 234 -6.30 11.68 -14.55
N GLY A 235 -7.02 10.65 -14.11
CA GLY A 235 -6.46 9.32 -13.90
C GLY A 235 -5.97 8.67 -15.20
N ILE A 236 -5.37 7.50 -15.08
CA ILE A 236 -5.02 6.67 -16.23
C ILE A 236 -6.33 6.16 -16.86
N PRO A 237 -6.53 6.28 -18.19
CA PRO A 237 -7.78 5.90 -18.85
C PRO A 237 -7.87 4.37 -18.98
N TRP A 238 -8.06 3.69 -17.86
CA TRP A 238 -8.29 2.26 -17.86
C TRP A 238 -9.72 1.94 -18.31
N ASP A 239 -9.90 0.69 -18.74
CA ASP A 239 -11.23 0.16 -19.00
C ASP A 239 -11.98 -0.04 -17.67
N THR A 240 -13.12 0.65 -17.53
CA THR A 240 -13.96 0.62 -16.32
C THR A 240 -14.42 -0.77 -15.95
N TRP A 241 -14.56 -1.69 -16.91
CA TRP A 241 -14.87 -3.10 -16.66
C TRP A 241 -13.72 -3.82 -15.96
N VAL A 242 -12.48 -3.50 -16.33
CA VAL A 242 -11.28 -4.11 -15.74
C VAL A 242 -11.08 -3.59 -14.32
N GLU A 243 -11.26 -2.29 -14.08
CA GLU A 243 -11.25 -1.72 -12.74
C GLU A 243 -12.31 -2.37 -11.84
N SER A 244 -13.56 -2.43 -12.31
CA SER A 244 -14.68 -3.03 -11.60
C SER A 244 -14.43 -4.50 -11.27
N TYR A 245 -13.85 -5.25 -12.21
CA TYR A 245 -13.46 -6.64 -11.99
C TYR A 245 -12.38 -6.78 -10.91
N ILE A 246 -11.36 -5.92 -10.91
CA ILE A 246 -10.28 -5.96 -9.90
C ILE A 246 -10.82 -5.59 -8.52
N LEU A 247 -11.70 -4.60 -8.42
CA LEU A 247 -12.37 -4.24 -7.17
C LEU A 247 -13.27 -5.37 -6.65
N TRP A 248 -14.04 -6.01 -7.54
CA TRP A 248 -14.84 -7.19 -7.19
C TRP A 248 -13.96 -8.34 -6.67
N LYS A 249 -12.86 -8.63 -7.37
CA LYS A 249 -11.88 -9.65 -6.97
C LYS A 249 -11.24 -9.33 -5.62
N SER A 250 -10.92 -8.06 -5.38
CA SER A 250 -10.38 -7.57 -4.11
C SER A 250 -11.37 -7.77 -2.97
N ARG A 251 -12.65 -7.43 -3.20
CA ARG A 251 -13.75 -7.65 -2.24
C ARG A 251 -13.95 -9.14 -1.92
N LEU A 252 -13.93 -10.01 -2.93
CA LEU A 252 -14.05 -11.45 -2.74
C LEU A 252 -12.85 -12.01 -1.94
N SER A 253 -11.64 -11.59 -2.31
CA SER A 253 -10.40 -12.01 -1.64
C SER A 253 -10.36 -11.54 -0.18
N CYS A 254 -10.83 -10.31 0.08
CA CYS A 254 -10.99 -9.75 1.41
C CYS A 254 -11.96 -10.58 2.26
N ARG A 255 -13.15 -10.88 1.73
CA ARG A 255 -14.14 -11.74 2.42
C ARG A 255 -13.58 -13.13 2.73
N LEU A 256 -12.85 -13.73 1.79
CA LEU A 256 -12.20 -15.02 1.99
C LEU A 256 -11.12 -14.95 3.09
N TYR A 257 -10.26 -13.93 3.05
CA TYR A 257 -9.25 -13.67 4.07
C TYR A 257 -9.89 -13.54 5.47
N LEU A 258 -10.93 -12.71 5.58
CA LEU A 258 -11.64 -12.50 6.84
C LEU A 258 -12.34 -13.77 7.33
N TRP A 259 -12.91 -14.57 6.43
CA TRP A 259 -13.56 -15.84 6.77
C TRP A 259 -12.57 -16.90 7.27
N VAL A 260 -11.45 -17.09 6.56
CA VAL A 260 -10.40 -18.02 6.96
C VAL A 260 -9.84 -17.64 8.34
N THR A 261 -9.65 -16.34 8.58
CA THR A 261 -9.03 -15.78 9.78
C THR A 261 -10.04 -15.36 10.87
N ARG A 262 -11.33 -15.68 10.71
CA ARG A 262 -12.47 -15.27 11.56
C ARG A 262 -12.26 -15.37 13.09
N PRO A 263 -11.49 -16.33 13.65
CA PRO A 263 -11.26 -16.37 15.10
C PRO A 263 -10.46 -15.20 15.68
N PHE A 264 -9.92 -14.32 14.82
CA PHE A 264 -9.05 -13.21 15.19
C PHE A 264 -9.58 -11.88 14.67
N TYR A 265 -9.30 -10.82 15.43
CA TYR A 265 -9.70 -9.46 15.10
C TYR A 265 -8.53 -8.65 14.52
N SER A 266 -7.39 -8.61 15.23
CA SER A 266 -6.19 -7.86 14.82
C SER A 266 -5.54 -8.42 13.55
N THR A 267 -4.96 -7.53 12.74
CA THR A 267 -4.18 -7.91 11.57
C THR A 267 -3.03 -8.82 11.93
N ALA A 268 -2.33 -8.53 13.04
CA ALA A 268 -1.22 -9.36 13.52
C ALA A 268 -1.64 -10.82 13.71
N ASP A 269 -2.75 -11.06 14.41
CA ASP A 269 -3.22 -12.41 14.68
C ASP A 269 -3.71 -13.12 13.42
N ARG A 270 -4.46 -12.42 12.56
CA ARG A 270 -4.97 -12.96 11.30
C ARG A 270 -3.83 -13.41 10.38
N LEU A 271 -2.80 -12.58 10.22
CA LEU A 271 -1.66 -12.88 9.36
C LEU A 271 -0.75 -13.95 9.92
N LEU A 272 -0.45 -13.93 11.22
CA LEU A 272 0.34 -14.99 11.84
C LEU A 272 -0.38 -16.34 11.82
N PHE A 273 -1.70 -16.33 12.00
CA PHE A 273 -2.52 -17.51 11.81
C PHE A 273 -2.45 -18.02 10.37
N LEU A 274 -2.58 -17.13 9.39
CA LEU A 274 -2.46 -17.48 7.97
C LEU A 274 -1.06 -18.01 7.65
N TYR A 275 0.00 -17.43 8.20
CA TYR A 275 1.39 -17.89 8.06
C TYR A 275 1.57 -19.32 8.58
N TYR A 276 1.11 -19.62 9.80
CA TYR A 276 1.22 -20.98 10.34
C TYR A 276 0.31 -21.97 9.63
N LEU A 277 -0.88 -21.54 9.19
CA LEU A 277 -1.81 -22.40 8.48
C LEU A 277 -1.28 -22.74 7.07
N SER A 278 -0.90 -21.72 6.31
CA SER A 278 -0.40 -21.79 4.93
C SER A 278 0.57 -20.64 4.61
N PRO A 279 1.89 -20.86 4.69
CA PRO A 279 2.90 -19.85 4.34
C PRO A 279 2.78 -19.33 2.91
N PHE A 280 2.24 -20.14 1.99
CA PHE A 280 2.01 -19.74 0.61
C PHE A 280 0.94 -18.64 0.49
N LEU A 281 -0.18 -18.79 1.19
CA LEU A 281 -1.24 -17.79 1.19
C LEU A 281 -0.78 -16.50 1.88
N PHE A 282 -0.05 -16.63 2.99
CA PHE A 282 0.57 -15.49 3.67
C PHE A 282 1.50 -14.69 2.75
N ARG A 283 2.38 -15.36 1.99
CA ARG A 283 3.25 -14.67 1.03
C ARG A 283 2.42 -13.97 -0.06
N LYS A 284 1.37 -14.61 -0.56
CA LYS A 284 0.47 -13.98 -1.55
C LYS A 284 -0.25 -12.74 -1.01
N THR A 285 -0.53 -12.65 0.28
CA THR A 285 -1.17 -11.46 0.88
C THR A 285 -0.22 -10.27 1.04
N LEU A 286 1.09 -10.50 1.20
CA LEU A 286 2.09 -9.42 1.34
C LEU A 286 2.83 -9.10 0.04
N CYS A 287 2.78 -9.99 -0.95
CA CYS A 287 3.40 -9.77 -2.25
C CYS A 287 2.65 -8.69 -3.05
N ILE A 288 3.17 -7.46 -3.04
CA ILE A 288 3.10 -6.61 -4.22
C ILE A 288 4.09 -7.20 -5.23
N ARG A 289 3.64 -7.51 -6.45
CA ARG A 289 4.52 -8.08 -7.49
C ARG A 289 5.71 -7.14 -7.68
N ARG A 290 6.94 -7.64 -7.47
CA ARG A 290 8.15 -6.89 -7.80
C ARG A 290 8.24 -6.72 -9.31
N ILE A 291 7.88 -5.54 -9.82
CA ILE A 291 8.23 -5.14 -11.19
C ILE A 291 9.73 -4.78 -11.17
N GLY A 292 10.53 -5.40 -12.03
CA GLY A 292 11.92 -4.96 -12.26
C GLY A 292 13.05 -5.92 -11.89
N LYS A 293 12.83 -7.14 -11.38
CA LYS A 293 13.94 -8.11 -11.28
C LYS A 293 14.30 -8.68 -12.65
N ARG A 294 15.20 -8.02 -13.37
CA ARG A 294 16.23 -8.76 -14.13
C ARG A 294 16.99 -9.60 -13.10
N THR A 295 16.89 -10.91 -13.21
CA THR A 295 17.70 -11.87 -12.49
C THR A 295 19.17 -11.54 -12.71
N ARG A 296 19.81 -10.81 -11.78
CA ARG A 296 21.26 -10.84 -11.65
C ARG A 296 21.61 -12.27 -11.23
N ARG A 297 22.02 -13.10 -12.19
CA ARG A 297 22.80 -14.30 -11.91
C ARG A 297 24.04 -13.82 -11.15
N ARG A 298 24.22 -14.31 -9.93
CA ARG A 298 25.48 -14.11 -9.21
C ARG A 298 26.58 -14.81 -10.02
N PRO A 299 27.78 -14.21 -10.17
CA PRO A 299 28.94 -14.93 -10.66
C PRO A 299 29.25 -16.12 -9.73
#